data_AF-A0A376RP95-F1
#
_entry.id   AF-A0A376RP95-F1
#
_cell.length_a   1.000
_cell.length_b   1.000
_cell.length_c   1.000
_cell.angle_alpha   90.00
_cell.angle_beta   90.00
_cell.angle_gamma   90.00
#
_symmetry.space_group_name_H-M   'P 1'
#
loop_
_entity.id
_entity.type
_entity.pdbx_description
1 polymer ?
#
loop_
_entity_poly.entity_id
_entity_poly.type
_entity_poly.pdbx_seq_one_letter_code
_entity_poly.pdbx_strand_id
1 'polypeptide(L)'
;MNVMLRGVYLTSSLQRGQMDDIFTQSAARQYRLGNNPLASWPLVDTAPYFTRSLFPQALLAEPNLATESRAWLIRSRRRLTVFSATGGVAALLLITGWHHYYNGNYQSGITVLKQAKAFMDVPPPQGEDDFGNLQLPLLNPVRDATLAYGDWGDRSRLADMGLYQGRRIGPYVEQTYLQLLEQRYLPSLFNGLVKAMNAAPPESEEKLAVLRVMRMLEDKSGRNNQVVKQYMAKRWSEKFHGQRDIQAQLMSHLDYALAHTDWHAERQAGDGDAISRWTPYDKPVVSAQKELSKLPVYQRVYQSLKTRALGVLPADLNLRDQVGPTFDQVFTSADDNKLVVPQFLTRYGLQSYFVKQRDELVELTAMDSWVLNLTRSVKYSDADRAEIQRQLTEQYISDYTATWRAGMDNLNIRNFESIGQLTGALEQVISGDQPLQRALTVLRDNTQPGVFSEKLSAKEREEALAEPDYQLLTRLGHEFAPENSTLAVQKDKESTMQAVYQQLTELHRYLLAIQNAPVPGKSALESRAVTA
;
A
#
# COMPACT_ATOMS: atom_id res chain seq x y z
N MET A 1 -19.08 -75.43 47.22
CA MET A 1 -18.85 -74.95 48.60
C MET A 1 -18.38 -76.15 49.40
N ASN A 2 -17.08 -76.25 49.70
CA ASN A 2 -16.53 -77.39 50.41
C ASN A 2 -16.72 -77.17 51.91
N VAL A 3 -17.51 -78.02 52.56
CA VAL A 3 -17.62 -78.04 54.02
C VAL A 3 -16.37 -78.71 54.56
N MET A 4 -15.54 -77.97 55.29
CA MET A 4 -14.32 -78.49 55.91
C MET A 4 -14.62 -78.80 57.37
N LEU A 5 -14.61 -80.09 57.74
CA LEU A 5 -14.77 -80.52 59.14
C LEU A 5 -13.53 -80.08 59.94
N ARG A 6 -13.71 -79.16 60.89
CA ARG A 6 -12.60 -78.55 61.66
C ARG A 6 -12.13 -79.37 62.87
N GLY A 7 -12.86 -80.44 63.23
CA GLY A 7 -12.56 -81.32 64.37
C GLY A 7 -13.70 -81.41 65.38
N VAL A 8 -13.60 -82.38 66.29
CA VAL A 8 -14.52 -82.58 67.42
C VAL A 8 -13.81 -82.11 68.68
N TYR A 9 -14.40 -81.16 69.39
CA TYR A 9 -13.81 -80.54 70.57
C TYR A 9 -14.63 -80.87 71.82
N LEU A 10 -13.96 -81.38 72.86
CA LEU A 10 -14.55 -81.66 74.17
C LEU A 10 -14.17 -80.54 75.13
N THR A 11 -15.14 -79.98 75.85
CA THR A 11 -14.93 -78.85 76.76
C THR A 11 -15.56 -79.12 78.12
N SER A 12 -14.92 -78.71 79.22
CA SER A 12 -15.46 -78.84 80.58
C SER A 12 -15.60 -77.48 81.25
N SER A 13 -16.81 -77.15 81.72
CA SER A 13 -17.15 -75.83 82.24
C SER A 13 -17.26 -75.74 83.77
N LEU A 14 -17.49 -76.85 84.50
CA LEU A 14 -17.69 -76.86 85.95
C LEU A 14 -17.03 -78.09 86.59
N GLN A 15 -16.20 -77.88 87.61
CA GLN A 15 -15.64 -78.94 88.46
C GLN A 15 -16.22 -78.82 89.88
N ARG A 16 -16.79 -79.88 90.46
CA ARG A 16 -17.14 -79.93 91.89
C ARG A 16 -16.11 -80.82 92.60
N GLY A 17 -15.16 -80.20 93.29
CA GLY A 17 -14.06 -80.90 93.97
C GLY A 17 -14.45 -81.49 95.32
N GLN A 18 -15.31 -82.53 95.33
CA GLN A 18 -15.58 -83.32 96.52
C GLN A 18 -14.62 -84.53 96.53
N MET A 19 -13.64 -84.52 97.43
CA MET A 19 -12.74 -85.66 97.66
C MET A 19 -13.37 -86.54 98.73
N ASP A 20 -14.03 -87.63 98.32
CA ASP A 20 -14.48 -88.65 99.26
C ASP A 20 -13.29 -89.55 99.65
N ASP A 21 -12.81 -89.44 100.89
CA ASP A 21 -11.82 -90.37 101.43
C ASP A 21 -12.50 -91.69 101.85
N ILE A 22 -12.56 -92.61 100.88
CA ILE A 22 -13.15 -93.94 101.02
C ILE A 22 -12.46 -94.74 102.14
N PHE A 23 -11.16 -94.53 102.37
CA PHE A 23 -10.40 -95.27 103.37
C PHE A 23 -10.88 -94.93 104.77
N THR A 24 -11.00 -93.64 105.08
CA THR A 24 -11.47 -93.16 106.38
C THR A 24 -12.93 -93.54 106.64
N GLN A 25 -13.79 -93.52 105.60
CA GLN A 25 -15.17 -93.99 105.69
C GLN A 25 -15.27 -95.51 105.98
N SER A 26 -14.38 -96.30 105.38
CA SER A 26 -14.37 -97.76 105.60
C SER A 26 -13.91 -98.15 107.00
N ALA A 27 -12.87 -97.50 107.53
CA ALA A 27 -12.35 -97.75 108.88
C ALA A 27 -13.35 -97.34 109.98
N ALA A 28 -14.04 -96.20 109.80
CA ALA A 28 -15.05 -95.73 110.77
C ALA A 28 -16.21 -96.73 110.93
N ARG A 29 -16.66 -97.35 109.81
CA ARG A 29 -17.68 -98.41 109.82
C ARG A 29 -17.24 -99.65 110.60
N GLN A 30 -15.98 -100.06 110.47
CA GLN A 30 -15.48 -101.28 111.12
C GLN A 30 -15.42 -101.16 112.64
N TYR A 31 -15.03 -100.00 113.17
CA TYR A 31 -14.93 -99.76 114.62
C TYR A 31 -16.21 -99.20 115.27
N ARG A 32 -17.32 -99.12 114.53
CA ARG A 32 -18.60 -98.52 114.97
C ARG A 32 -18.42 -97.12 115.59
N LEU A 33 -17.41 -96.39 115.12
CA LEU A 33 -17.24 -94.99 115.46
C LEU A 33 -18.35 -94.24 114.72
N GLY A 34 -19.22 -93.56 115.47
CA GLY A 34 -20.37 -92.85 114.89
C GLY A 34 -19.92 -91.91 113.76
N ASN A 35 -20.74 -91.80 112.71
CA ASN A 35 -20.47 -90.97 111.53
C ASN A 35 -20.07 -89.56 111.95
N ASN A 36 -18.78 -89.28 111.98
CA ASN A 36 -18.27 -87.94 112.17
C ASN A 36 -18.26 -87.27 110.79
N PRO A 37 -19.00 -86.18 110.56
CA PRO A 37 -18.91 -85.46 109.29
C PRO A 37 -17.50 -84.86 109.20
N LEU A 38 -16.62 -85.53 108.45
CA LEU A 38 -15.35 -84.94 108.05
C LEU A 38 -15.69 -83.66 107.29
N ALA A 39 -15.20 -82.53 107.79
CA ALA A 39 -15.39 -81.23 107.15
C ALA A 39 -14.80 -81.30 105.73
N SER A 40 -15.66 -81.47 104.73
CA SER A 40 -15.28 -81.30 103.33
C SER A 40 -15.02 -79.82 103.12
N TRP A 41 -13.76 -79.46 102.91
CA TRP A 41 -13.39 -78.10 102.56
C TRP A 41 -13.95 -77.78 101.17
N PRO A 42 -14.84 -76.78 101.02
CA PRO A 42 -15.22 -76.34 99.69
C PRO A 42 -13.96 -75.76 99.02
N LEU A 43 -13.52 -76.35 97.90
CA LEU A 43 -12.58 -75.65 97.03
C LEU A 43 -13.29 -74.40 96.50
N VAL A 44 -12.72 -73.24 96.80
CA VAL A 44 -13.27 -71.92 96.44
C VAL A 44 -13.12 -71.62 94.95
N ASP A 45 -12.22 -72.33 94.24
CA ASP A 45 -11.88 -72.02 92.86
C ASP A 45 -12.30 -73.12 91.89
N THR A 46 -13.11 -72.75 90.90
CA THR A 46 -13.46 -73.60 89.76
C THR A 46 -12.94 -72.95 88.48
N ALA A 47 -11.94 -73.58 87.85
CA ALA A 47 -11.38 -73.09 86.61
C ALA A 47 -11.95 -73.87 85.42
N PRO A 48 -12.58 -73.23 84.41
CA PRO A 48 -13.00 -73.92 83.21
C PRO A 48 -11.78 -74.33 82.39
N TYR A 49 -11.70 -75.60 82.02
CA TYR A 49 -10.64 -76.13 81.17
C TYR A 49 -11.08 -76.10 79.71
N PHE A 50 -10.18 -75.71 78.81
CA PHE A 50 -10.33 -75.82 77.35
C PHE A 50 -11.27 -74.83 76.64
N THR A 51 -12.28 -74.24 77.30
CA THR A 51 -13.19 -73.27 76.66
C THR A 51 -12.51 -71.94 76.33
N ARG A 52 -11.59 -71.45 77.17
CA ARG A 52 -10.91 -70.16 76.95
C ARG A 52 -9.98 -70.16 75.73
N SER A 53 -9.42 -71.31 75.35
CA SER A 53 -8.49 -71.43 74.22
C SER A 53 -9.19 -71.76 72.89
N LEU A 54 -10.32 -72.48 72.89
CA LEU A 54 -10.96 -72.98 71.68
C LEU A 54 -11.33 -71.87 70.67
N PHE A 55 -12.00 -70.81 71.14
CA PHE A 55 -12.49 -69.74 70.26
C PHE A 55 -11.36 -68.92 69.61
N PRO A 56 -10.44 -68.31 70.39
CA PRO A 56 -9.36 -67.52 69.81
C PRO A 56 -8.31 -68.36 69.09
N GLN A 57 -8.04 -69.59 69.52
CA GLN A 57 -6.91 -70.37 68.98
C GLN A 57 -7.29 -71.39 67.91
N ALA A 58 -8.55 -71.85 67.84
CA ALA A 58 -8.96 -72.87 66.86
C ALA A 58 -10.05 -72.39 65.89
N LEU A 59 -11.02 -71.59 66.35
CA LEU A 59 -12.11 -71.12 65.49
C LEU A 59 -11.75 -69.86 64.68
N LEU A 60 -11.04 -68.91 65.30
CA LEU A 60 -10.72 -67.60 64.70
C LEU A 60 -9.24 -67.45 64.25
N ALA A 61 -8.41 -68.47 64.42
CA ALA A 61 -6.97 -68.39 64.19
C ALA A 61 -6.55 -68.52 62.71
N GLU A 62 -7.42 -68.23 61.75
CA GLU A 62 -7.08 -68.34 60.32
C GLU A 62 -6.43 -67.05 59.79
N PRO A 63 -5.13 -67.05 59.47
CA PRO A 63 -4.52 -65.96 58.72
C PRO A 63 -5.00 -65.98 57.26
N ASN A 64 -5.15 -64.81 56.64
CA ASN A 64 -5.42 -64.58 55.21
C ASN A 64 -6.85 -64.83 54.68
N LEU A 65 -7.88 -64.75 55.52
CA LEU A 65 -9.30 -64.81 55.07
C LEU A 65 -9.70 -63.67 54.10
N ALA A 66 -8.97 -62.54 54.09
CA ALA A 66 -9.17 -61.44 53.15
C ALA A 66 -7.94 -61.31 52.23
N THR A 67 -8.06 -61.76 50.98
CA THR A 67 -7.02 -61.58 49.95
C THR A 67 -7.30 -60.32 49.12
N GLU A 68 -6.25 -59.61 48.68
CA GLU A 68 -6.40 -58.47 47.77
C GLU A 68 -7.00 -58.90 46.42
N SER A 69 -7.98 -58.14 45.91
CA SER A 69 -8.57 -58.46 44.60
C SER A 69 -7.61 -58.13 43.46
N ARG A 70 -7.16 -59.17 42.74
CA ARG A 70 -6.20 -59.05 41.62
C ARG A 70 -6.69 -58.10 40.51
N ALA A 71 -8.00 -58.08 40.26
CA ALA A 71 -8.62 -57.20 39.26
C ALA A 71 -8.54 -55.72 39.66
N TRP A 72 -8.73 -55.39 40.94
CA TRP A 72 -8.58 -54.02 41.44
C TRP A 72 -7.12 -53.56 41.35
N LEU A 73 -6.18 -54.44 41.71
CA LEU A 73 -4.75 -54.12 41.68
C LEU A 73 -4.24 -53.80 40.26
N ILE A 74 -4.66 -54.59 39.27
CA ILE A 74 -4.34 -54.34 37.84
C ILE A 74 -4.95 -53.01 37.36
N ARG A 75 -6.22 -52.75 37.70
CA ARG A 75 -6.92 -51.52 37.31
C ARG A 75 -6.29 -50.28 37.96
N SER A 76 -5.92 -50.38 39.24
CA SER A 76 -5.25 -49.32 39.99
C SER A 76 -3.88 -48.99 39.40
N ARG A 77 -3.06 -50.03 39.14
CA ARG A 77 -1.75 -49.84 38.47
C ARG A 77 -1.88 -49.23 37.09
N ARG A 78 -2.80 -49.72 36.25
CA ARG A 78 -3.03 -49.14 34.90
C ARG A 78 -3.47 -47.68 34.99
N ARG A 79 -4.36 -47.33 35.92
CA ARG A 79 -4.79 -45.94 36.14
C ARG A 79 -3.63 -45.06 36.58
N LEU A 80 -2.79 -45.54 37.50
CA LEU A 80 -1.60 -44.84 37.96
C LEU A 80 -0.59 -44.63 36.81
N THR A 81 -0.30 -45.68 36.02
CA THR A 81 0.63 -45.59 34.88
C THR A 81 0.13 -44.61 33.83
N VAL A 82 -1.17 -44.65 33.47
CA VAL A 82 -1.75 -43.70 32.52
C VAL A 82 -1.66 -42.29 33.08
N PHE A 83 -2.04 -42.06 34.34
CA PHE A 83 -1.97 -40.75 34.98
C PHE A 83 -0.53 -40.20 35.03
N SER A 84 0.44 -41.03 35.42
CA SER A 84 1.86 -40.67 35.44
C SER A 84 2.42 -40.40 34.05
N ALA A 85 2.05 -41.20 33.05
CA ALA A 85 2.50 -41.00 31.67
C ALA A 85 1.93 -39.71 31.08
N THR A 86 0.62 -39.47 31.24
CA THR A 86 -0.02 -38.22 30.79
C THR A 86 0.51 -37.01 31.55
N GLY A 87 0.74 -37.15 32.86
CA GLY A 87 1.33 -36.11 33.69
C GLY A 87 2.76 -35.79 33.26
N GLY A 88 3.55 -36.81 32.93
CA GLY A 88 4.91 -36.66 32.41
C GLY A 88 4.95 -35.94 31.06
N VAL A 89 4.07 -36.31 30.12
CA VAL A 89 3.93 -35.63 28.82
C VAL A 89 3.49 -34.18 29.02
N ALA A 90 2.50 -33.91 29.87
CA ALA A 90 2.05 -32.56 30.16
C ALA A 90 3.16 -31.70 30.81
N ALA A 91 3.93 -32.27 31.74
CA ALA A 91 5.06 -31.59 32.37
C ALA A 91 6.15 -31.26 31.34
N LEU A 92 6.49 -32.20 30.45
CA LEU A 92 7.43 -31.96 29.37
C LEU A 92 6.97 -30.84 28.44
N LEU A 93 5.70 -30.86 28.02
CA LEU A 93 5.13 -29.80 27.18
C LEU A 93 5.21 -28.43 27.86
N LEU A 94 4.87 -28.34 29.14
CA LEU A 94 4.98 -27.09 29.91
C LEU A 94 6.42 -26.59 30.02
N ILE A 95 7.38 -27.48 30.31
CA ILE A 95 8.80 -27.12 30.38
C ILE A 95 9.31 -26.65 29.02
N THR A 96 8.98 -27.37 27.93
CA THR A 96 9.40 -26.99 26.59
C THR A 96 8.79 -25.67 26.13
N GLY A 97 7.49 -25.46 26.41
CA GLY A 97 6.80 -24.21 26.10
C GLY A 97 7.40 -23.04 26.88
N TRP A 98 7.59 -23.21 28.20
CA TRP A 98 8.25 -22.22 29.04
C TRP A 98 9.65 -21.88 28.54
N HIS A 99 10.49 -22.88 28.28
CA HIS A 99 11.85 -22.69 27.77
C HIS A 99 11.85 -21.96 26.42
N HIS A 100 10.95 -22.32 25.50
CA HIS A 100 10.82 -21.66 24.20
C HIS A 100 10.48 -20.17 24.35
N TYR A 101 9.44 -19.83 25.11
CA TYR A 101 9.03 -18.43 25.33
C TYR A 101 10.06 -17.64 26.14
N TYR A 102 10.69 -18.25 27.13
CA TYR A 102 11.75 -17.64 27.92
C TYR A 102 12.97 -17.31 27.05
N ASN A 103 13.43 -18.26 26.23
CA ASN A 103 14.56 -18.02 25.34
C ASN A 103 14.24 -16.93 24.30
N GLY A 104 13.03 -16.92 23.73
CA GLY A 104 12.59 -15.84 22.85
C GLY A 104 12.65 -14.46 23.52
N ASN A 105 12.06 -14.35 24.72
CA ASN A 105 12.08 -13.11 25.51
C ASN A 105 13.52 -12.67 25.88
N TYR A 106 14.38 -13.60 26.28
CA TYR A 106 15.77 -13.33 26.62
C TYR A 106 16.58 -12.80 25.41
N GLN A 107 16.43 -13.43 24.24
CA GLN A 107 17.10 -12.99 23.01
C GLN A 107 16.62 -11.62 22.54
N SER A 108 15.31 -11.34 22.62
CA SER A 108 14.77 -10.00 22.36
C SER A 108 15.37 -8.96 23.32
N GLY A 109 15.49 -9.27 24.61
CA GLY A 109 16.13 -8.40 25.59
C GLY A 109 17.61 -8.11 25.30
N ILE A 110 18.38 -9.14 24.93
CA ILE A 110 19.78 -8.96 24.50
C ILE A 110 19.85 -8.08 23.25
N THR A 111 18.95 -8.29 22.30
CA THR A 111 18.90 -7.51 21.06
C THR A 111 18.65 -6.04 21.36
N VAL A 112 17.65 -5.71 22.19
CA VAL A 112 17.39 -4.33 22.62
C VAL A 112 18.62 -3.72 23.30
N LEU A 113 19.27 -4.46 24.22
CA LEU A 113 20.47 -3.95 24.90
C LEU A 113 21.62 -3.70 23.92
N LYS A 114 21.84 -4.60 22.96
CA LYS A 114 22.86 -4.45 21.92
C LYS A 114 22.58 -3.20 21.08
N GLN A 115 21.34 -3.01 20.67
CA GLN A 115 20.94 -1.87 19.83
C GLN A 115 20.96 -0.54 20.60
N ALA A 116 20.60 -0.54 21.89
CA ALA A 116 20.71 0.64 22.74
C ALA A 116 22.18 1.08 22.90
N LYS A 117 23.11 0.13 23.06
CA LYS A 117 24.55 0.42 23.07
C LYS A 117 25.02 0.98 21.72
N ALA A 118 24.62 0.34 20.62
CA ALA A 118 24.95 0.81 19.28
C ALA A 118 24.44 2.24 19.04
N PHE A 119 23.23 2.58 19.51
CA PHE A 119 22.70 3.94 19.47
C PHE A 119 23.56 4.93 20.28
N MET A 120 23.97 4.57 21.50
CA MET A 120 24.81 5.43 22.34
C MET A 120 26.21 5.69 21.75
N ASP A 121 26.73 4.75 20.98
CA ASP A 121 28.06 4.84 20.36
C ASP A 121 28.05 5.65 19.04
N VAL A 122 26.88 5.96 18.48
CA VAL A 122 26.76 6.72 17.23
C VAL A 122 26.92 8.22 17.52
N PRO A 123 27.96 8.88 16.96
CA PRO A 123 28.10 10.32 17.11
C PRO A 123 26.96 11.04 16.37
N PRO A 124 26.54 12.23 16.84
CA PRO A 124 25.54 13.00 16.13
C PRO A 124 26.04 13.32 14.72
N PRO A 125 25.21 13.15 13.67
CA PRO A 125 25.60 13.46 12.30
C PRO A 125 26.05 14.92 12.19
N GLN A 126 27.12 15.14 11.44
CA GLN A 126 27.65 16.46 11.14
C GLN A 126 27.13 16.95 9.78
N GLY A 127 26.80 18.24 9.69
CA GLY A 127 26.29 18.89 8.47
C GLY A 127 24.76 18.94 8.39
N GLU A 128 24.26 19.66 7.38
CA GLU A 128 22.84 19.69 7.06
C GLU A 128 22.45 18.43 6.29
N ASP A 129 21.37 17.78 6.73
CA ASP A 129 20.79 16.63 6.06
C ASP A 129 19.51 17.06 5.32
N ASP A 130 19.48 16.84 4.00
CA ASP A 130 18.38 17.21 3.11
C ASP A 130 17.58 15.98 2.61
N PHE A 131 18.02 14.77 2.97
CA PHE A 131 17.43 13.52 2.45
C PHE A 131 17.15 12.48 3.55
N GLY A 132 17.61 12.72 4.78
CA GLY A 132 17.45 11.85 5.94
C GLY A 132 18.49 10.74 6.06
N ASN A 133 19.43 10.65 5.11
CA ASN A 133 20.40 9.56 5.05
C ASN A 133 21.45 9.66 6.16
N LEU A 134 21.77 10.86 6.65
CA LEU A 134 22.72 11.04 7.75
C LEU A 134 22.09 10.63 9.10
N GLN A 135 20.75 10.55 9.17
CA GLN A 135 20.06 10.08 10.37
C GLN A 135 19.99 8.54 10.48
N LEU A 136 20.22 7.80 9.38
CA LEU A 136 20.07 6.34 9.36
C LEU A 136 20.92 5.61 10.41
N PRO A 137 22.22 5.93 10.64
CA PRO A 137 23.02 5.26 11.66
C PRO A 137 22.44 5.41 13.06
N LEU A 138 21.74 6.52 13.33
CA LEU A 138 21.09 6.78 14.61
C LEU A 138 19.69 6.12 14.70
N LEU A 139 18.94 6.12 13.61
CA LEU A 139 17.56 5.60 13.56
C LEU A 139 17.51 4.08 13.49
N ASN A 140 18.42 3.44 12.75
CA ASN A 140 18.41 2.00 12.53
C ASN A 140 18.48 1.18 13.83
N PRO A 141 19.42 1.45 14.77
CA PRO A 141 19.47 0.71 16.02
C PRO A 141 18.18 0.83 16.83
N VAL A 142 17.61 2.03 16.91
CA VAL A 142 16.38 2.25 17.70
C VAL A 142 15.18 1.59 17.03
N ARG A 143 15.05 1.64 15.70
CA ARG A 143 14.04 0.87 14.95
C ARG A 143 14.18 -0.63 15.22
N ASP A 144 15.39 -1.16 15.11
CA ASP A 144 15.64 -2.60 15.30
C ASP A 144 15.37 -3.02 16.75
N ALA A 145 15.61 -2.13 17.72
CA ALA A 145 15.22 -2.32 19.11
C ALA A 145 13.69 -2.32 19.29
N THR A 146 12.96 -1.42 18.62
CA THR A 146 11.49 -1.40 18.63
C THR A 146 10.93 -2.70 18.06
N LEU A 147 11.51 -3.20 16.96
CA LEU A 147 11.08 -4.43 16.31
C LEU A 147 11.50 -5.71 17.04
N ALA A 148 12.43 -5.65 17.99
CA ALA A 148 12.95 -6.83 18.70
C ALA A 148 11.87 -7.60 19.48
N TYR A 149 10.83 -6.91 19.96
CA TYR A 149 9.67 -7.52 20.60
C TYR A 149 8.46 -7.68 19.64
N GLY A 150 8.57 -7.18 18.41
CA GLY A 150 7.48 -7.10 17.43
C GLY A 150 6.42 -6.09 17.85
N ASP A 151 5.15 -6.36 17.51
CA ASP A 151 4.02 -5.66 18.13
C ASP A 151 3.96 -6.06 19.61
N TRP A 152 4.47 -5.19 20.48
CA TRP A 152 4.58 -5.47 21.89
C TRP A 152 3.22 -5.40 22.61
N GLY A 153 2.20 -4.81 21.98
CA GLY A 153 0.84 -4.68 22.48
C GLY A 153 -0.02 -5.92 22.21
N ASP A 154 0.10 -6.54 21.04
CA ASP A 154 -0.73 -7.67 20.61
C ASP A 154 -0.01 -9.03 20.66
N ARG A 155 0.22 -9.54 21.89
CA ARG A 155 0.82 -10.87 22.11
C ARG A 155 -0.10 -11.82 22.87
N SER A 156 -0.10 -13.08 22.43
CA SER A 156 -0.82 -14.19 23.09
C SER A 156 -0.48 -14.28 24.58
N ARG A 157 -1.48 -14.61 25.42
CA ARG A 157 -1.31 -14.87 26.86
C ARG A 157 -0.28 -15.97 27.17
N LEU A 158 0.03 -16.82 26.19
CA LEU A 158 1.08 -17.84 26.33
C LEU A 158 2.50 -17.25 26.34
N ALA A 159 2.71 -16.07 25.73
CA ALA A 159 4.00 -15.38 25.77
C ALA A 159 4.35 -14.92 27.20
N ASP A 160 3.34 -14.61 28.01
CA ASP A 160 3.50 -14.21 29.42
C ASP A 160 4.08 -15.36 30.28
N MET A 161 3.96 -16.63 29.86
CA MET A 161 4.61 -17.76 30.53
C MET A 161 6.14 -17.62 30.57
N GLY A 162 6.74 -16.99 29.56
CA GLY A 162 8.18 -16.80 29.42
C GLY A 162 8.75 -15.54 30.09
N LEU A 163 8.03 -14.91 31.03
CA LEU A 163 8.41 -13.65 31.68
C LEU A 163 8.55 -12.46 30.71
N TYR A 164 7.64 -12.37 29.75
CA TYR A 164 7.65 -11.37 28.68
C TYR A 164 7.90 -9.93 29.18
N GLN A 165 8.96 -9.27 28.69
CA GLN A 165 9.34 -7.91 29.06
C GLN A 165 8.93 -6.85 28.02
N GLY A 166 8.41 -7.26 26.86
CA GLY A 166 8.07 -6.34 25.77
C GLY A 166 7.08 -5.25 26.18
N ARG A 167 6.09 -5.54 27.05
CA ARG A 167 5.15 -4.51 27.56
C ARG A 167 5.81 -3.44 28.43
N ARG A 168 6.96 -3.74 29.05
CA ARG A 168 7.70 -2.80 29.88
C ARG A 168 8.72 -2.01 29.07
N ILE A 169 9.40 -2.65 28.12
CA ILE A 169 10.51 -2.05 27.37
C ILE A 169 10.00 -1.38 26.08
N GLY A 170 9.05 -2.02 25.39
CA GLY A 170 8.51 -1.59 24.10
C GLY A 170 8.08 -0.12 24.06
N PRO A 171 7.23 0.36 24.98
CA PRO A 171 6.79 1.76 24.99
C PRO A 171 7.94 2.78 25.03
N TYR A 172 8.99 2.52 25.83
CA TYR A 172 10.12 3.46 25.95
C TYR A 172 10.99 3.49 24.69
N VAL A 173 11.24 2.32 24.09
CA VAL A 173 12.03 2.22 22.86
C VAL A 173 11.25 2.83 21.69
N GLU A 174 9.96 2.55 21.58
CA GLU A 174 9.09 3.13 20.56
C GLU A 174 8.98 4.65 20.72
N GLN A 175 8.77 5.15 21.95
CA GLN A 175 8.71 6.59 22.19
C GLN A 175 10.05 7.27 21.82
N THR A 176 11.17 6.64 22.13
CA THR A 176 12.50 7.14 21.72
C THR A 176 12.63 7.16 20.21
N TYR A 177 12.13 6.13 19.52
CA TYR A 177 12.14 6.06 18.07
C TYR A 177 11.29 7.17 17.43
N LEU A 178 10.06 7.38 17.92
CA LEU A 178 9.17 8.45 17.48
C LEU A 178 9.80 9.83 17.70
N GLN A 179 10.40 10.05 18.88
CA GLN A 179 11.12 11.30 19.16
C GLN A 179 12.27 11.54 18.18
N LEU A 180 13.06 10.52 17.81
CA LEU A 180 14.12 10.68 16.81
C LEU A 180 13.56 10.95 15.41
N LEU A 181 12.45 10.31 15.05
CA LEU A 181 11.76 10.57 13.79
C LEU A 181 11.30 12.04 13.73
N GLU A 182 10.71 12.55 14.80
CA GLU A 182 10.20 13.93 14.85
C GLU A 182 11.31 14.97 15.03
N GLN A 183 12.31 14.72 15.86
CA GLN A 183 13.32 15.73 16.16
C GLN A 183 14.43 15.80 15.12
N ARG A 184 14.62 14.75 14.32
CA ARG A 184 15.76 14.67 13.37
C ARG A 184 15.36 14.25 11.97
N TYR A 185 14.66 13.12 11.83
CA TYR A 185 14.35 12.57 10.52
C TYR A 185 13.42 13.47 9.72
N LEU A 186 12.23 13.79 10.23
CA LEU A 186 11.28 14.67 9.55
C LEU A 186 11.87 16.07 9.29
N PRO A 187 12.56 16.74 10.23
CA PRO A 187 13.27 17.99 9.95
C PRO A 187 14.27 17.89 8.80
N SER A 188 15.03 16.80 8.69
CA SER A 188 15.96 16.61 7.56
C SER A 188 15.24 16.49 6.21
N LEU A 189 14.07 15.84 6.18
CA LEU A 189 13.24 15.79 4.97
C LEU A 189 12.68 17.18 4.65
N PHE A 190 12.16 17.90 5.65
CA PHE A 190 11.62 19.25 5.47
C PHE A 190 12.67 20.24 4.99
N ASN A 191 13.91 20.19 5.50
CA ASN A 191 15.01 21.02 5.02
C ASN A 191 15.24 20.83 3.50
N GLY A 192 15.30 19.58 3.06
CA GLY A 192 15.45 19.25 1.65
C GLY A 192 14.25 19.65 0.80
N LEU A 193 13.03 19.52 1.33
CA LEU A 193 11.80 19.93 0.66
C LEU A 193 11.71 21.45 0.52
N VAL A 194 12.11 22.23 1.54
CA VAL A 194 12.19 23.70 1.42
C VAL A 194 13.16 24.10 0.32
N LYS A 195 14.35 23.48 0.26
CA LYS A 195 15.33 23.74 -0.80
C LYS A 195 14.75 23.43 -2.19
N ALA A 196 14.06 22.30 -2.35
CA ALA A 196 13.41 21.95 -3.62
C ALA A 196 12.25 22.89 -3.99
N MET A 197 11.43 23.27 -3.01
CA MET A 197 10.33 24.21 -3.19
C MET A 197 10.85 25.58 -3.65
N ASN A 198 11.97 26.04 -3.09
CA ASN A 198 12.60 27.31 -3.48
C ASN A 198 13.29 27.25 -4.84
N ALA A 199 13.80 26.09 -5.25
CA ALA A 199 14.43 25.88 -6.56
C ALA A 199 13.41 25.71 -7.70
N ALA A 200 12.21 25.22 -7.40
CA ALA A 200 11.16 25.02 -8.39
C ALA A 200 10.70 26.35 -9.01
N PRO A 201 10.38 26.38 -10.32
CA PRO A 201 9.94 27.60 -10.98
C PRO A 201 8.72 28.24 -10.30
N PRO A 202 8.59 29.59 -10.33
CA PRO A 202 7.45 30.26 -9.74
C PRO A 202 6.13 29.76 -10.33
N GLU A 203 5.10 29.66 -9.48
CA GLU A 203 3.73 29.28 -9.89
C GLU A 203 3.64 27.92 -10.63
N SER A 204 4.64 27.03 -10.46
CA SER A 204 4.72 25.75 -11.17
C SER A 204 4.05 24.59 -10.44
N GLU A 205 3.67 23.55 -11.22
CA GLU A 205 3.20 22.28 -10.67
C GLU A 205 4.29 21.58 -9.85
N GLU A 206 5.56 21.76 -10.21
CA GLU A 206 6.69 21.22 -9.44
C GLU A 206 6.70 21.79 -8.02
N LYS A 207 6.60 23.12 -7.88
CA LYS A 207 6.53 23.79 -6.57
C LYS A 207 5.30 23.33 -5.79
N LEU A 208 4.14 23.20 -6.44
CA LEU A 208 2.91 22.68 -5.82
C LEU A 208 3.08 21.24 -5.32
N ALA A 209 3.75 20.38 -6.08
CA ALA A 209 4.00 19.00 -5.68
C ALA A 209 4.89 18.92 -4.44
N VAL A 210 5.92 19.78 -4.34
CA VAL A 210 6.77 19.84 -3.14
C VAL A 210 5.95 20.31 -1.92
N LEU A 211 5.18 21.39 -2.08
CA LEU A 211 4.31 21.91 -1.02
C LEU A 211 3.28 20.88 -0.56
N ARG A 212 2.69 20.13 -1.49
CA ARG A 212 1.75 19.04 -1.21
C ARG A 212 2.37 18.00 -0.29
N VAL A 213 3.60 17.57 -0.58
CA VAL A 213 4.32 16.60 0.26
C VAL A 213 4.66 17.19 1.63
N MET A 214 5.09 18.44 1.70
CA MET A 214 5.34 19.11 2.98
C MET A 214 4.08 19.15 3.86
N ARG A 215 2.94 19.56 3.29
CA ARG A 215 1.64 19.59 3.99
C ARG A 215 1.20 18.20 4.44
N MET A 216 1.36 17.18 3.59
CA MET A 216 0.99 15.80 3.93
C MET A 216 1.91 15.17 4.99
N LEU A 217 3.18 15.56 5.05
CA LEU A 217 4.08 15.14 6.13
C LEU A 217 3.67 15.76 7.47
N GLU A 218 3.32 17.05 7.45
CA GLU A 218 2.93 17.84 8.62
C GLU A 218 1.54 17.45 9.18
N ASP A 219 0.52 17.36 8.33
CA ASP A 219 -0.89 17.30 8.72
C ASP A 219 -1.54 16.00 8.23
N LYS A 220 -1.96 15.15 9.18
CA LYS A 220 -2.55 13.84 8.90
C LYS A 220 -3.93 13.93 8.24
N SER A 221 -4.67 15.04 8.40
CA SER A 221 -6.06 15.16 7.96
C SER A 221 -6.23 15.09 6.43
N GLY A 222 -5.27 15.61 5.67
CA GLY A 222 -5.21 15.55 4.20
C GLY A 222 -4.12 14.63 3.67
N ARG A 223 -3.54 13.78 4.52
CA ARG A 223 -2.39 12.95 4.17
C ARG A 223 -2.78 11.80 3.25
N ASN A 224 -2.15 11.77 2.07
CA ASN A 224 -2.11 10.58 1.22
C ASN A 224 -0.71 9.96 1.27
N ASN A 225 -0.58 8.85 2.01
CA ASN A 225 0.72 8.18 2.20
C ASN A 225 1.37 7.76 0.89
N GLN A 226 0.59 7.34 -0.11
CA GLN A 226 1.13 6.88 -1.38
C GLN A 226 1.77 8.02 -2.17
N VAL A 227 1.14 9.20 -2.17
CA VAL A 227 1.69 10.40 -2.84
C VAL A 227 3.02 10.81 -2.23
N VAL A 228 3.09 10.85 -0.89
CA VAL A 228 4.33 11.18 -0.16
C VAL A 228 5.42 10.15 -0.46
N LYS A 229 5.11 8.85 -0.35
CA LYS A 229 6.06 7.77 -0.62
C LYS A 229 6.58 7.81 -2.07
N GLN A 230 5.70 8.00 -3.06
CA GLN A 230 6.10 8.07 -4.47
C GLN A 230 7.03 9.25 -4.75
N TYR A 231 6.70 10.43 -4.23
CA TYR A 231 7.54 11.61 -4.39
C TYR A 231 8.92 11.42 -3.74
N MET A 232 8.95 10.94 -2.49
CA MET A 232 10.21 10.70 -1.78
C MET A 232 11.03 9.57 -2.41
N ALA A 233 10.39 8.51 -2.91
CA ALA A 233 11.05 7.44 -3.66
C ALA A 233 11.73 7.98 -4.92
N LYS A 234 11.05 8.83 -5.70
CA LYS A 234 11.63 9.47 -6.89
C LYS A 234 12.86 10.30 -6.50
N ARG A 235 12.72 11.18 -5.50
CA ARG A 235 13.79 12.03 -4.98
C ARG A 235 15.00 11.23 -4.49
N TRP A 236 14.78 10.14 -3.76
CA TRP A 236 15.87 9.27 -3.28
C TRP A 236 16.48 8.44 -4.39
N SER A 237 15.70 8.01 -5.39
CA SER A 237 16.23 7.33 -6.58
C SER A 237 17.20 8.24 -7.34
N GLU A 238 16.84 9.52 -7.51
CA GLU A 238 17.68 10.55 -8.16
C GLU A 238 18.95 10.89 -7.37
N LYS A 239 18.91 10.85 -6.04
CA LYS A 239 20.09 11.16 -5.22
C LYS A 239 21.01 9.95 -4.97
N PHE A 240 20.41 8.78 -4.75
CA PHE A 240 21.07 7.56 -4.29
C PHE A 240 20.98 6.46 -5.36
N HIS A 241 21.21 6.81 -6.62
CA HIS A 241 21.20 5.87 -7.74
C HIS A 241 22.08 4.64 -7.43
N GLY A 242 21.49 3.45 -7.59
CA GLY A 242 22.18 2.16 -7.32
C GLY A 242 22.28 1.75 -5.85
N GLN A 243 21.97 2.63 -4.88
CA GLN A 243 22.07 2.35 -3.45
C GLN A 243 20.73 1.91 -2.86
N ARG A 244 20.27 0.72 -3.26
CA ARG A 244 18.95 0.18 -2.89
C ARG A 244 18.73 0.08 -1.38
N ASP A 245 19.75 -0.29 -0.62
CA ASP A 245 19.63 -0.47 0.83
C ASP A 245 19.33 0.84 1.56
N ILE A 246 19.96 1.95 1.17
CA ILE A 246 19.69 3.28 1.73
C ILE A 246 18.26 3.71 1.40
N GLN A 247 17.84 3.53 0.14
CA GLN A 247 16.47 3.88 -0.28
C GLN A 247 15.42 3.08 0.50
N ALA A 248 15.65 1.78 0.71
CA ALA A 248 14.75 0.92 1.48
C ALA A 248 14.68 1.32 2.95
N GLN A 249 15.82 1.65 3.58
CA GLN A 249 15.87 2.09 4.98
C GLN A 249 15.14 3.43 5.16
N LEU A 250 15.43 4.41 4.29
CA LEU A 250 14.73 5.70 4.30
C LEU A 250 13.23 5.52 4.14
N MET A 251 12.79 4.70 3.19
CA MET A 251 11.38 4.41 2.98
C MET A 251 10.74 3.74 4.22
N SER A 252 11.44 2.82 4.88
CA SER A 252 10.95 2.17 6.09
C SER A 252 10.73 3.16 7.24
N HIS A 253 11.65 4.10 7.44
CA HIS A 253 11.51 5.15 8.46
C HIS A 253 10.39 6.14 8.13
N LEU A 254 10.28 6.54 6.86
CA LEU A 254 9.18 7.39 6.38
C LEU A 254 7.83 6.72 6.56
N ASP A 255 7.71 5.42 6.25
CA ASP A 255 6.46 4.69 6.44
C ASP A 255 6.02 4.68 7.90
N TYR A 256 6.96 4.39 8.81
CA TYR A 256 6.68 4.42 10.24
C TYR A 256 6.27 5.81 10.73
N ALA A 257 6.99 6.85 10.29
CA ALA A 257 6.65 8.23 10.63
C ALA A 257 5.23 8.60 10.13
N LEU A 258 4.92 8.33 8.87
CA LEU A 258 3.59 8.62 8.29
C LEU A 258 2.44 7.90 9.01
N ALA A 259 2.69 6.72 9.59
CA ALA A 259 1.69 5.99 10.35
C ALA A 259 1.45 6.59 11.76
N HIS A 260 2.49 7.11 12.40
CA HIS A 260 2.47 7.41 13.84
C HIS A 260 2.55 8.89 14.22
N THR A 261 2.92 9.80 13.31
CA THR A 261 3.11 11.23 13.65
C THR A 261 2.01 12.14 13.11
N ASP A 262 1.70 13.23 13.83
CA ASP A 262 0.78 14.27 13.40
C ASP A 262 1.15 15.63 14.02
N TRP A 263 2.17 16.28 13.45
CA TRP A 263 2.67 17.57 13.93
C TRP A 263 1.62 18.67 13.89
N HIS A 264 0.67 18.61 12.96
CA HIS A 264 -0.42 19.57 12.93
C HIS A 264 -1.33 19.40 14.15
N ALA A 265 -1.81 18.18 14.42
CA ALA A 265 -2.64 17.93 15.59
C ALA A 265 -1.92 18.24 16.92
N GLU A 266 -0.64 17.88 17.05
CA GLU A 266 0.19 18.19 18.22
C GLU A 266 0.28 19.71 18.46
N ARG A 267 0.52 20.51 17.41
CA ARG A 267 0.54 21.97 17.54
C ARG A 267 -0.82 22.55 17.89
N GLN A 268 -1.91 22.03 17.31
CA GLN A 268 -3.26 22.46 17.67
C GLN A 268 -3.60 22.13 19.13
N ALA A 269 -3.03 21.05 19.68
CA ALA A 269 -3.14 20.69 21.09
C ALA A 269 -2.24 21.55 22.02
N GLY A 270 -1.40 22.42 21.46
CA GLY A 270 -0.53 23.31 22.22
C GLY A 270 0.82 22.69 22.63
N ASP A 271 1.27 21.62 21.97
CA ASP A 271 2.59 21.04 22.21
C ASP A 271 3.70 22.04 21.80
N GLY A 272 4.44 22.52 22.80
CA GLY A 272 5.51 23.51 22.60
C GLY A 272 6.68 22.99 21.77
N ASP A 273 7.00 21.70 21.86
CA ASP A 273 8.09 21.11 21.09
C ASP A 273 7.69 20.97 19.62
N ALA A 274 6.45 20.55 19.35
CA ALA A 274 5.92 20.48 17.98
C ALA A 274 5.87 21.88 17.32
N ILE A 275 5.48 22.92 18.07
CA ILE A 275 5.49 24.31 17.60
C ILE A 275 6.92 24.75 17.25
N SER A 276 7.88 24.49 18.15
CA SER A 276 9.29 24.84 17.95
C SER A 276 9.87 24.15 16.71
N ARG A 277 9.63 22.84 16.55
CA ARG A 277 10.10 22.06 15.38
C ARG A 277 9.54 22.58 14.05
N TRP A 278 8.28 23.02 14.01
CA TRP A 278 7.65 23.53 12.79
C TRP A 278 8.07 24.97 12.42
N THR A 279 8.47 25.76 13.40
CA THR A 279 8.75 27.21 13.24
C THR A 279 9.63 27.56 12.04
N PRO A 280 10.73 26.83 11.72
CA PRO A 280 11.55 27.13 10.55
C PRO A 280 10.84 26.97 9.19
N TYR A 281 9.80 26.13 9.13
CA TYR A 281 9.11 25.73 7.89
C TYR A 281 7.83 26.53 7.63
N ASP A 282 7.27 27.15 8.67
CA ASP A 282 6.02 27.92 8.60
C ASP A 282 6.07 29.03 7.53
N LYS A 283 7.09 29.89 7.56
CA LYS A 283 7.23 30.99 6.60
C LYS A 283 7.40 30.50 5.14
N PRO A 284 8.31 29.56 4.82
CA PRO A 284 8.38 28.98 3.48
C PRO A 284 7.05 28.42 2.97
N VAL A 285 6.34 27.66 3.81
CA VAL A 285 5.05 27.04 3.45
C VAL A 285 4.00 28.11 3.17
N VAL A 286 3.80 29.06 4.07
CA VAL A 286 2.82 30.15 3.89
C VAL A 286 3.16 31.01 2.66
N SER A 287 4.44 31.28 2.42
CA SER A 287 4.88 32.01 1.22
C SER A 287 4.53 31.27 -0.07
N ALA A 288 4.80 29.96 -0.13
CA ALA A 288 4.46 29.13 -1.27
C ALA A 288 2.94 29.01 -1.47
N GLN A 289 2.16 28.88 -0.39
CA GLN A 289 0.70 28.89 -0.44
C GLN A 289 0.15 30.20 -1.02
N LYS A 290 0.71 31.34 -0.60
CA LYS A 290 0.32 32.67 -1.12
C LYS A 290 0.72 32.87 -2.58
N GLU A 291 1.88 32.36 -2.99
CA GLU A 291 2.34 32.42 -4.38
C GLU A 291 1.45 31.57 -5.29
N LEU A 292 1.28 30.28 -4.94
CA LEU A 292 0.53 29.31 -5.74
C LEU A 292 -0.97 29.59 -5.77
N SER A 293 -1.52 30.28 -4.76
CA SER A 293 -2.93 30.68 -4.75
C SER A 293 -3.28 31.82 -5.72
N LYS A 294 -2.28 32.50 -6.31
CA LYS A 294 -2.52 33.52 -7.35
C LYS A 294 -3.11 32.93 -8.63
N LEU A 295 -2.74 31.70 -8.96
CA LEU A 295 -3.35 30.99 -10.09
C LEU A 295 -4.77 30.53 -9.71
N PRO A 296 -5.77 30.71 -10.59
CA PRO A 296 -7.05 30.06 -10.41
C PRO A 296 -6.92 28.53 -10.32
N VAL A 297 -7.82 27.88 -9.58
CA VAL A 297 -7.81 26.42 -9.37
C VAL A 297 -7.73 25.66 -10.70
N TYR A 298 -8.58 26.03 -11.67
CA TYR A 298 -8.63 25.35 -12.97
C TYR A 298 -7.31 25.45 -13.76
N GLN A 299 -6.57 26.55 -13.64
CA GLN A 299 -5.28 26.71 -14.34
C GLN A 299 -4.23 25.77 -13.78
N ARG A 300 -4.18 25.58 -12.46
CA ARG A 300 -3.25 24.62 -11.83
C ARG A 300 -3.57 23.19 -12.27
N VAL A 301 -4.85 22.84 -12.29
CA VAL A 301 -5.32 21.52 -12.76
C VAL A 301 -4.92 21.28 -14.21
N TYR A 302 -5.11 22.29 -15.05
CA TYR A 302 -4.71 22.24 -16.45
C TYR A 302 -3.21 21.99 -16.62
N GLN A 303 -2.37 22.69 -15.85
CA GLN A 303 -0.91 22.50 -15.88
C GLN A 303 -0.50 21.11 -15.38
N SER A 304 -1.14 20.61 -14.32
CA SER A 304 -0.89 19.26 -13.80
C SER A 304 -1.27 18.19 -14.83
N LEU A 305 -2.42 18.34 -15.50
CA LEU A 305 -2.85 17.48 -16.61
C LEU A 305 -1.82 17.46 -17.73
N LYS A 306 -1.43 18.63 -18.23
CA LYS A 306 -0.47 18.77 -19.32
C LYS A 306 0.87 18.12 -18.97
N THR A 307 1.34 18.32 -17.73
CA THR A 307 2.60 17.74 -17.24
C THR A 307 2.53 16.22 -17.11
N ARG A 308 1.45 15.67 -16.55
CA ARG A 308 1.26 14.21 -16.40
C ARG A 308 1.09 13.53 -17.75
N ALA A 309 0.45 14.20 -18.71
CA ALA A 309 0.26 13.69 -20.06
C ALA A 309 1.60 13.30 -20.72
N LEU A 310 2.67 14.04 -20.47
CA LEU A 310 4.02 13.76 -21.01
C LEU A 310 4.57 12.37 -20.60
N GLY A 311 4.13 11.82 -19.47
CA GLY A 311 4.57 10.51 -18.98
C GLY A 311 3.65 9.34 -19.38
N VAL A 312 2.47 9.62 -19.93
CA VAL A 312 1.41 8.63 -20.21
C VAL A 312 1.11 8.53 -21.70
N LEU A 313 1.09 9.66 -22.41
CA LEU A 313 0.83 9.72 -23.83
C LEU A 313 2.09 9.35 -24.63
N PRO A 314 1.93 8.84 -25.87
CA PRO A 314 3.05 8.64 -26.78
C PRO A 314 3.68 9.97 -27.18
N ALA A 315 4.77 9.90 -27.95
CA ALA A 315 5.50 11.06 -28.45
C ALA A 315 4.58 12.04 -29.22
N ASP A 316 4.97 13.31 -29.18
CA ASP A 316 4.26 14.42 -29.82
C ASP A 316 4.17 14.26 -31.35
N LEU A 317 3.11 14.84 -31.92
CA LEU A 317 2.85 14.78 -33.36
C LEU A 317 3.66 15.86 -34.07
N ASN A 318 4.50 15.47 -35.01
CA ASN A 318 5.24 16.42 -35.85
C ASN A 318 4.56 16.58 -37.22
N LEU A 319 4.09 17.79 -37.51
CA LEU A 319 3.43 18.12 -38.79
C LEU A 319 4.32 17.84 -40.00
N ARG A 320 5.63 18.03 -39.88
CA ARG A 320 6.60 17.72 -40.94
C ARG A 320 6.56 16.25 -41.34
N ASP A 321 6.56 15.38 -40.33
CA ASP A 321 6.56 13.92 -40.52
C ASP A 321 5.20 13.44 -41.07
N GLN A 322 4.11 14.08 -40.64
CA GLN A 322 2.76 13.76 -41.12
C GLN A 322 2.52 14.18 -42.59
N VAL A 323 3.14 15.27 -43.04
CA VAL A 323 3.12 15.67 -44.45
C VAL A 323 3.97 14.71 -45.30
N GLY A 324 5.08 14.23 -44.76
CA GLY A 324 5.91 13.18 -45.36
C GLY A 324 7.19 13.70 -46.03
N PRO A 325 7.90 12.82 -46.77
CA PRO A 325 9.29 13.06 -47.17
C PRO A 325 9.47 14.21 -48.17
N THR A 326 8.42 14.64 -48.87
CA THR A 326 8.46 15.77 -49.80
C THR A 326 8.25 17.12 -49.12
N PHE A 327 8.13 17.17 -47.78
CA PHE A 327 7.91 18.41 -47.04
C PHE A 327 8.92 19.49 -47.45
N ASP A 328 10.22 19.16 -47.42
CA ASP A 328 11.30 20.12 -47.68
C ASP A 328 11.40 20.58 -49.14
N GLN A 329 10.69 19.91 -50.04
CA GLN A 329 10.61 20.31 -51.45
C GLN A 329 9.58 21.41 -51.66
N VAL A 330 8.57 21.53 -50.78
CA VAL A 330 7.43 22.44 -50.94
C VAL A 330 7.38 23.50 -49.84
N PHE A 331 7.64 23.10 -48.59
CA PHE A 331 7.52 23.94 -47.42
C PHE A 331 8.87 24.34 -46.82
N THR A 332 8.84 25.44 -46.08
CA THR A 332 9.82 25.86 -45.10
C THR A 332 9.08 26.28 -43.83
N SER A 333 9.75 26.21 -42.69
CA SER A 333 9.22 26.64 -41.40
C SER A 333 10.12 27.72 -40.81
N ALA A 334 9.53 28.72 -40.15
CA ALA A 334 10.28 29.76 -39.47
C ALA A 334 10.74 29.30 -38.08
N ASP A 335 9.96 28.43 -37.43
CA ASP A 335 10.23 27.85 -36.13
C ASP A 335 9.77 26.39 -36.07
N ASP A 336 10.72 25.46 -36.20
CA ASP A 336 10.42 24.03 -36.24
C ASP A 336 9.74 23.50 -34.97
N ASN A 337 9.86 24.21 -33.83
CA ASN A 337 9.17 23.81 -32.60
C ASN A 337 7.65 23.97 -32.73
N LYS A 338 7.16 24.90 -33.57
CA LYS A 338 5.73 25.08 -33.83
C LYS A 338 5.14 23.99 -34.70
N LEU A 339 5.97 23.22 -35.41
CA LEU A 339 5.51 22.04 -36.15
C LEU A 339 5.26 20.84 -35.24
N VAL A 340 5.74 20.88 -33.99
CA VAL A 340 5.54 19.83 -32.99
C VAL A 340 4.30 20.16 -32.17
N VAL A 341 3.23 19.41 -32.40
CA VAL A 341 1.97 19.49 -31.66
C VAL A 341 2.03 18.49 -30.49
N PRO A 342 1.95 18.94 -29.22
CA PRO A 342 1.93 18.04 -28.08
C PRO A 342 0.84 16.98 -28.23
N GLN A 343 1.15 15.72 -27.93
CA GLN A 343 0.16 14.64 -28.08
C GLN A 343 -1.10 14.89 -27.25
N PHE A 344 -0.96 15.60 -26.12
CA PHE A 344 -2.07 16.08 -25.29
C PHE A 344 -3.09 16.93 -26.06
N LEU A 345 -2.66 17.68 -27.08
CA LEU A 345 -3.49 18.57 -27.92
C LEU A 345 -3.76 17.97 -29.30
N THR A 346 -3.82 16.63 -29.38
CA THR A 346 -4.28 15.90 -30.58
C THR A 346 -5.63 15.25 -30.31
N ARG A 347 -6.30 14.76 -31.35
CA ARG A 347 -7.54 13.99 -31.18
C ARG A 347 -7.33 12.79 -30.27
N TYR A 348 -6.19 12.10 -30.43
CA TYR A 348 -5.86 10.97 -29.57
C TYR A 348 -5.77 11.42 -28.10
N GLY A 349 -4.99 12.46 -27.79
CA GLY A 349 -4.88 12.98 -26.41
C GLY A 349 -6.20 13.46 -25.83
N LEU A 350 -7.05 14.07 -26.65
CA LEU A 350 -8.41 14.47 -26.27
C LEU A 350 -9.24 13.26 -25.81
N GLN A 351 -9.33 12.24 -26.68
CA GLN A 351 -10.20 11.08 -26.48
C GLN A 351 -9.64 10.09 -25.44
N SER A 352 -8.32 9.85 -25.47
CA SER A 352 -7.68 8.82 -24.66
C SER A 352 -7.29 9.30 -23.26
N TYR A 353 -7.17 10.62 -23.05
CA TYR A 353 -6.66 11.19 -21.81
C TYR A 353 -7.55 12.31 -21.25
N PHE A 354 -7.70 13.44 -21.94
CA PHE A 354 -8.40 14.61 -21.39
C PHE A 354 -9.84 14.30 -20.97
N VAL A 355 -10.62 13.65 -21.84
CA VAL A 355 -12.02 13.27 -21.57
C VAL A 355 -12.13 12.23 -20.47
N LYS A 356 -11.20 11.26 -20.41
CA LYS A 356 -11.22 10.20 -19.38
C LYS A 356 -10.87 10.70 -18.00
N GLN A 357 -10.05 11.75 -17.91
CA GLN A 357 -9.63 12.33 -16.64
C GLN A 357 -10.67 13.30 -16.06
N ARG A 358 -11.68 13.70 -16.82
CA ARG A 358 -12.64 14.76 -16.48
C ARG A 358 -13.22 14.68 -15.06
N ASP A 359 -13.62 13.48 -14.62
CA ASP A 359 -14.22 13.28 -13.28
C ASP A 359 -13.16 13.12 -12.18
N GLU A 360 -12.03 12.44 -12.47
CA GLU A 360 -10.89 12.25 -11.55
C GLU A 360 -10.22 13.58 -11.19
N LEU A 361 -10.25 14.55 -12.10
CA LEU A 361 -9.67 15.88 -11.93
C LEU A 361 -10.29 16.68 -10.79
N VAL A 362 -11.54 16.41 -10.47
CA VAL A 362 -12.28 17.17 -9.46
C VAL A 362 -12.02 16.66 -8.04
N GLU A 363 -11.50 15.44 -7.89
CA GLU A 363 -11.04 14.96 -6.59
C GLU A 363 -9.63 15.47 -6.27
N LEU A 364 -8.76 15.56 -7.29
CA LEU A 364 -7.39 16.08 -7.15
C LEU A 364 -7.36 17.57 -6.79
N THR A 365 -8.30 18.37 -7.30
CA THR A 365 -8.41 19.81 -7.00
C THR A 365 -8.68 20.12 -5.53
N ALA A 366 -9.43 19.25 -4.86
CA ALA A 366 -9.87 19.49 -3.49
C ALA A 366 -8.73 19.27 -2.50
N MET A 367 -7.84 18.31 -2.82
CA MET A 367 -6.56 18.14 -2.16
C MET A 367 -5.70 19.39 -2.29
N ASP A 368 -5.61 19.96 -3.49
CA ASP A 368 -4.75 21.12 -3.75
C ASP A 368 -5.24 22.40 -3.05
N SER A 369 -6.55 22.60 -2.88
CA SER A 369 -7.05 23.72 -2.06
C SER A 369 -6.80 23.54 -0.57
N TRP A 370 -6.81 22.30 -0.06
CA TRP A 370 -6.38 22.00 1.30
C TRP A 370 -4.86 22.24 1.47
N VAL A 371 -4.04 21.84 0.48
CA VAL A 371 -2.59 22.11 0.46
C VAL A 371 -2.32 23.62 0.53
N LEU A 372 -3.10 24.41 -0.21
CA LEU A 372 -2.99 25.86 -0.28
C LEU A 372 -3.66 26.60 0.89
N ASN A 373 -4.28 25.88 1.83
CA ASN A 373 -5.03 26.45 2.96
C ASN A 373 -6.17 27.40 2.52
N LEU A 374 -6.78 27.12 1.35
CA LEU A 374 -7.92 27.88 0.80
C LEU A 374 -9.25 27.31 1.31
N THR A 375 -9.30 26.01 1.58
CA THR A 375 -10.47 25.33 2.16
C THR A 375 -10.04 24.43 3.32
N ARG A 376 -10.91 24.31 4.32
CA ARG A 376 -10.75 23.31 5.40
C ARG A 376 -11.24 21.92 4.98
N SER A 377 -12.10 21.85 3.95
CA SER A 377 -12.62 20.60 3.41
C SER A 377 -11.84 20.15 2.19
N VAL A 378 -11.60 18.84 2.11
CA VAL A 378 -11.00 18.13 0.96
C VAL A 378 -12.09 17.76 -0.07
N LYS A 379 -13.25 18.42 -0.05
CA LYS A 379 -14.36 18.17 -0.98
C LYS A 379 -15.00 19.48 -1.43
N TYR A 380 -15.16 19.65 -2.74
CA TYR A 380 -15.92 20.73 -3.37
C TYR A 380 -17.41 20.39 -3.50
N SER A 381 -18.25 21.42 -3.54
CA SER A 381 -19.67 21.32 -3.90
C SER A 381 -19.85 21.02 -5.38
N ASP A 382 -20.92 20.33 -5.78
CA ASP A 382 -21.18 19.97 -7.18
C ASP A 382 -21.22 21.18 -8.13
N ALA A 383 -21.64 22.34 -7.64
CA ALA A 383 -21.62 23.60 -8.40
C ALA A 383 -20.18 24.08 -8.69
N ASP A 384 -19.29 24.04 -7.69
CA ASP A 384 -17.87 24.40 -7.90
C ASP A 384 -17.19 23.43 -8.86
N ARG A 385 -17.53 22.14 -8.75
CA ARG A 385 -17.05 21.07 -9.65
C ARG A 385 -17.39 21.37 -11.10
N ALA A 386 -18.65 21.70 -11.37
CA ALA A 386 -19.13 22.02 -12.71
C ALA A 386 -18.44 23.27 -13.29
N GLU A 387 -18.24 24.32 -12.49
CA GLU A 387 -17.57 25.54 -12.96
C GLU A 387 -16.08 25.31 -13.24
N ILE A 388 -15.37 24.57 -12.38
CA ILE A 388 -13.96 24.21 -12.62
C ILE A 388 -13.83 23.42 -13.93
N GLN A 389 -14.70 22.43 -14.14
CA GLN A 389 -14.69 21.62 -15.36
C GLN A 389 -14.98 22.44 -16.61
N ARG A 390 -15.91 23.40 -16.52
CA ARG A 390 -16.22 24.33 -17.61
C ARG A 390 -14.99 25.15 -17.98
N GLN A 391 -14.38 25.83 -17.01
CA GLN A 391 -13.19 26.66 -17.22
C GLN A 391 -12.00 25.85 -17.75
N LEU A 392 -11.81 24.63 -17.25
CA LEU A 392 -10.78 23.72 -17.74
C LEU A 392 -10.99 23.36 -19.22
N THR A 393 -12.23 23.08 -19.59
CA THR A 393 -12.61 22.76 -20.98
C THR A 393 -12.37 23.95 -21.91
N GLU A 394 -12.74 25.16 -21.48
CA GLU A 394 -12.47 26.39 -22.23
C GLU A 394 -10.96 26.59 -22.44
N GLN A 395 -10.16 26.42 -21.38
CA GLN A 395 -8.71 26.55 -21.46
C GLN A 395 -8.10 25.51 -22.41
N TYR A 396 -8.56 24.27 -22.35
CA TYR A 396 -8.08 23.19 -23.20
C TYR A 396 -8.39 23.46 -24.68
N ILE A 397 -9.62 23.87 -25.01
CA ILE A 397 -9.99 24.21 -26.39
C ILE A 397 -9.17 25.41 -26.89
N SER A 398 -8.97 26.42 -26.05
CA SER A 398 -8.15 27.60 -26.40
C SER A 398 -6.71 27.21 -26.74
N ASP A 399 -6.05 26.40 -25.89
CA ASP A 399 -4.66 25.93 -26.12
C ASP A 399 -4.58 25.02 -27.35
N TYR A 400 -5.58 24.15 -27.55
CA TYR A 400 -5.70 23.28 -28.72
C TYR A 400 -5.76 24.10 -30.01
N THR A 401 -6.68 25.06 -30.08
CA THR A 401 -6.89 25.90 -31.25
C THR A 401 -5.66 26.77 -31.53
N ALA A 402 -5.08 27.39 -30.49
CA ALA A 402 -3.88 28.21 -30.64
C ALA A 402 -2.68 27.40 -31.16
N THR A 403 -2.47 26.19 -30.64
CA THR A 403 -1.36 25.31 -31.03
C THR A 403 -1.49 24.88 -32.49
N TRP A 404 -2.67 24.43 -32.92
CA TRP A 404 -2.89 23.99 -34.30
C TRP A 404 -2.82 25.15 -35.29
N ARG A 405 -3.39 26.33 -34.97
CA ARG A 405 -3.23 27.52 -35.81
C ARG A 405 -1.76 27.91 -35.94
N ALA A 406 -1.02 27.98 -34.84
CA ALA A 406 0.41 28.30 -34.87
C ALA A 406 1.23 27.30 -35.70
N GLY A 407 0.89 26.01 -35.66
CA GLY A 407 1.55 24.99 -36.48
C GLY A 407 1.25 25.13 -37.97
N MET A 408 -0.02 25.36 -38.33
CA MET A 408 -0.44 25.54 -39.71
C MET A 408 0.08 26.86 -40.31
N ASP A 409 0.05 27.97 -39.55
CA ASP A 409 0.57 29.28 -39.96
C ASP A 409 2.09 29.28 -40.16
N ASN A 410 2.79 28.32 -39.54
CA ASN A 410 4.23 28.18 -39.68
C ASN A 410 4.64 27.38 -40.94
N LEU A 411 3.68 26.79 -41.66
CA LEU A 411 3.90 26.16 -42.97
C LEU A 411 3.97 27.21 -44.07
N ASN A 412 5.18 27.60 -44.44
CA ASN A 412 5.41 28.59 -45.50
C ASN A 412 5.85 27.90 -46.79
N ILE A 413 5.41 28.41 -47.95
CA ILE A 413 5.89 27.90 -49.24
C ILE A 413 7.36 28.31 -49.41
N ARG A 414 8.18 27.35 -49.84
CA ARG A 414 9.60 27.56 -50.10
C ARG A 414 9.82 28.55 -51.25
N ASN A 415 10.85 29.40 -51.15
CA ASN A 415 11.31 30.20 -52.28
C ASN A 415 12.07 29.32 -53.27
N PHE A 416 11.71 29.41 -54.56
CA PHE A 416 12.31 28.63 -55.64
C PHE A 416 13.27 29.50 -56.47
N GLU A 417 14.49 29.03 -56.68
CA GLU A 417 15.53 29.77 -57.41
C GLU A 417 15.57 29.45 -58.91
N SER A 418 14.88 28.37 -59.34
CA SER A 418 14.82 27.97 -60.73
C SER A 418 13.46 27.39 -61.10
N ILE A 419 13.11 27.46 -62.40
CA ILE A 419 11.90 26.84 -62.95
C ILE A 419 11.89 25.35 -62.67
N GLY A 420 13.04 24.66 -62.75
CA GLY A 420 13.13 23.23 -62.45
C GLY A 420 12.82 22.86 -60.99
N GLN A 421 13.23 23.70 -60.03
CA GLN A 421 12.84 23.50 -58.63
C GLN A 421 11.34 23.71 -58.42
N LEU A 422 10.78 24.76 -59.05
CA LEU A 422 9.36 25.06 -58.96
C LEU A 422 8.50 23.97 -59.63
N THR A 423 8.88 23.49 -60.82
CA THR A 423 8.14 22.41 -61.50
C THR A 423 8.22 21.11 -60.71
N GLY A 424 9.39 20.75 -60.16
CA GLY A 424 9.51 19.59 -59.27
C GLY A 424 8.65 19.70 -58.00
N ALA A 425 8.59 20.87 -57.37
CA ALA A 425 7.72 21.09 -56.22
C ALA A 425 6.23 21.03 -56.59
N LEU A 426 5.83 21.61 -57.72
CA LEU A 426 4.47 21.53 -58.24
C LEU A 426 4.07 20.08 -58.55
N GLU A 427 4.96 19.28 -59.13
CA GLU A 427 4.74 17.86 -59.38
C GLU A 427 4.43 17.09 -58.08
N GLN A 428 5.15 17.39 -56.99
CA GLN A 428 4.83 16.80 -55.68
C GLN A 428 3.47 17.26 -55.15
N VAL A 429 3.09 18.52 -55.38
CA VAL A 429 1.81 19.08 -54.94
C VAL A 429 0.62 18.48 -55.69
N ILE A 430 0.72 18.25 -57.00
CA ILE A 430 -0.41 17.81 -57.83
C ILE A 430 -0.53 16.28 -57.91
N SER A 431 0.58 15.56 -58.07
CA SER A 431 0.57 14.12 -58.41
C SER A 431 1.42 13.24 -57.52
N GLY A 432 2.40 13.81 -56.81
CA GLY A 432 3.25 13.08 -55.88
C GLY A 432 2.59 12.86 -54.53
N ASP A 433 3.28 13.27 -53.47
CA ASP A 433 2.83 13.09 -52.08
C ASP A 433 1.70 14.04 -51.64
N GLN A 434 1.32 15.02 -52.48
CA GLN A 434 0.25 15.99 -52.20
C GLN A 434 0.37 16.66 -50.82
N PRO A 435 1.53 17.29 -50.50
CA PRO A 435 1.84 17.76 -49.15
C PRO A 435 0.84 18.78 -48.59
N LEU A 436 0.21 19.61 -49.45
CA LEU A 436 -0.86 20.53 -49.04
C LEU A 436 -2.12 19.77 -48.56
N GLN A 437 -2.57 18.78 -49.33
CA GLN A 437 -3.72 17.96 -48.96
C GLN A 437 -3.44 17.14 -47.70
N ARG A 438 -2.21 16.60 -47.54
CA ARG A 438 -1.82 15.88 -46.33
C ARG A 438 -1.85 16.79 -45.10
N ALA A 439 -1.27 17.98 -45.15
CA ALA A 439 -1.30 18.93 -44.03
C ALA A 439 -2.75 19.26 -43.60
N LEU A 440 -3.62 19.58 -44.56
CA LEU A 440 -5.03 19.87 -44.29
C LEU A 440 -5.79 18.63 -43.78
N THR A 441 -5.44 17.44 -44.27
CA THR A 441 -6.06 16.19 -43.80
C THR A 441 -5.69 15.91 -42.35
N VAL A 442 -4.44 16.13 -41.97
CA VAL A 442 -3.97 15.97 -40.58
C VAL A 442 -4.68 16.95 -39.64
N LEU A 443 -4.84 18.21 -40.06
CA LEU A 443 -5.63 19.20 -39.32
C LEU A 443 -7.09 18.73 -39.18
N ARG A 444 -7.73 18.31 -40.26
CA ARG A 444 -9.11 17.84 -40.27
C ARG A 444 -9.31 16.64 -39.35
N ASP A 445 -8.45 15.63 -39.46
CA ASP A 445 -8.58 14.39 -38.71
C ASP A 445 -8.37 14.62 -37.20
N ASN A 446 -7.68 15.70 -36.82
CA ASN A 446 -7.51 16.14 -35.44
C ASN A 446 -8.54 17.17 -34.95
N THR A 447 -9.31 17.81 -35.82
CA THR A 447 -10.23 18.89 -35.42
C THR A 447 -11.69 18.58 -35.70
N GLN A 448 -12.01 17.58 -36.52
CA GLN A 448 -13.39 17.19 -36.80
C GLN A 448 -13.84 15.93 -36.03
N PRO A 449 -15.14 15.85 -35.67
CA PRO A 449 -15.70 14.62 -35.13
C PRO A 449 -15.72 13.53 -36.20
N GLY A 450 -15.66 12.27 -35.76
CA GLY A 450 -15.83 11.13 -36.66
C GLY A 450 -17.25 11.05 -37.23
N VAL A 451 -17.38 10.55 -38.46
CA VAL A 451 -18.70 10.27 -39.05
C VAL A 451 -19.21 8.94 -38.52
N PHE A 452 -20.42 8.95 -37.96
CA PHE A 452 -21.09 7.74 -37.51
C PHE A 452 -21.49 6.85 -38.69
N SER A 453 -21.36 5.53 -38.50
CA SER A 453 -21.86 4.53 -39.45
C SER A 453 -23.37 4.68 -39.63
N GLU A 454 -23.85 4.63 -40.89
CA GLU A 454 -25.28 4.64 -41.21
C GLU A 454 -26.06 3.45 -40.62
N LYS A 455 -25.35 2.45 -40.09
CA LYS A 455 -25.92 1.24 -39.47
C LYS A 455 -26.27 1.43 -37.98
N LEU A 456 -25.87 2.54 -37.36
CA LEU A 456 -26.22 2.82 -35.96
C LEU A 456 -27.72 3.13 -35.83
N SER A 457 -28.35 2.57 -34.80
CA SER A 457 -29.73 2.91 -34.47
C SER A 457 -29.85 4.39 -34.06
N ALA A 458 -31.06 4.95 -34.14
CA ALA A 458 -31.31 6.34 -33.75
C ALA A 458 -30.88 6.62 -32.29
N LYS A 459 -31.08 5.65 -31.40
CA LYS A 459 -30.71 5.76 -29.98
C LYS A 459 -29.20 5.73 -29.79
N GLU A 460 -28.49 4.79 -30.40
CA GLU A 460 -27.02 4.71 -30.32
C GLU A 460 -26.36 5.96 -30.91
N ARG A 461 -26.96 6.53 -31.96
CA ARG A 461 -26.49 7.78 -32.55
C ARG A 461 -26.70 8.97 -31.60
N GLU A 462 -27.84 9.05 -30.92
CA GLU A 462 -28.10 10.11 -29.94
C GLU A 462 -27.14 10.01 -28.74
N GLU A 463 -26.89 8.80 -28.24
CA GLU A 463 -25.90 8.55 -27.18
C GLU A 463 -24.49 8.95 -27.61
N ALA A 464 -24.08 8.59 -28.83
CA ALA A 464 -22.75 8.93 -29.35
C ALA A 464 -22.58 10.45 -29.60
N LEU A 465 -23.66 11.16 -29.98
CA LEU A 465 -23.67 12.62 -30.08
C LEU A 465 -23.57 13.31 -28.71
N ALA A 466 -24.03 12.64 -27.65
CA ALA A 466 -23.97 13.13 -26.27
C ALA A 466 -22.60 12.86 -25.61
N GLU A 467 -21.73 12.06 -26.22
CA GLU A 467 -20.41 11.79 -25.67
C GLU A 467 -19.55 13.06 -25.59
N PRO A 468 -18.81 13.28 -24.49
CA PRO A 468 -18.04 14.50 -24.31
C PRO A 468 -16.98 14.74 -25.40
N ASP A 469 -16.33 13.69 -25.87
CA ASP A 469 -15.30 13.82 -26.89
C ASP A 469 -15.87 14.25 -28.25
N TYR A 470 -17.04 13.72 -28.63
CA TYR A 470 -17.77 14.13 -29.82
C TYR A 470 -18.17 15.61 -29.74
N GLN A 471 -18.70 16.06 -28.59
CA GLN A 471 -19.09 17.46 -28.38
C GLN A 471 -17.88 18.41 -28.49
N LEU A 472 -16.75 18.03 -27.88
CA LEU A 472 -15.52 18.82 -27.94
C LEU A 472 -14.95 18.88 -29.37
N LEU A 473 -14.91 17.75 -30.09
CA LEU A 473 -14.47 17.71 -31.48
C LEU A 473 -15.42 18.47 -32.40
N THR A 474 -16.73 18.47 -32.15
CA THR A 474 -17.68 19.30 -32.90
C THR A 474 -17.38 20.78 -32.71
N ARG A 475 -17.10 21.19 -31.47
CA ARG A 475 -16.73 22.58 -31.16
C ARG A 475 -15.40 22.98 -31.80
N LEU A 476 -14.39 22.14 -31.74
CA LEU A 476 -13.12 22.33 -32.47
C LEU A 476 -13.35 22.40 -33.99
N GLY A 477 -14.23 21.55 -34.53
CA GLY A 477 -14.55 21.53 -35.95
C GLY A 477 -15.17 22.84 -36.43
N HIS A 478 -15.90 23.55 -35.57
CA HIS A 478 -16.40 24.89 -35.85
C HIS A 478 -15.28 25.95 -35.87
N GLU A 479 -14.30 25.87 -34.96
CA GLU A 479 -13.14 26.79 -34.92
C GLU A 479 -12.22 26.69 -36.14
N PHE A 480 -12.23 25.53 -36.81
CA PHE A 480 -11.45 25.23 -38.01
C PHE A 480 -12.35 24.98 -39.24
N ALA A 481 -13.58 25.48 -39.22
CA ALA A 481 -14.53 25.28 -40.32
C ALA A 481 -14.02 25.80 -41.68
N PRO A 482 -13.36 26.98 -41.76
CA PRO A 482 -12.80 27.47 -43.03
C PRO A 482 -11.80 26.49 -43.63
N GLU A 483 -10.80 26.05 -42.86
CA GLU A 483 -9.74 25.16 -43.31
C GLU A 483 -10.30 23.78 -43.66
N ASN A 484 -11.16 23.23 -42.81
CA ASN A 484 -11.74 21.90 -43.02
C ASN A 484 -12.68 21.85 -44.23
N SER A 485 -13.37 22.96 -44.55
CA SER A 485 -14.26 23.03 -45.70
C SER A 485 -13.53 22.94 -47.04
N THR A 486 -12.23 23.25 -47.08
CA THR A 486 -11.42 23.19 -48.31
C THR A 486 -11.28 21.78 -48.87
N LEU A 487 -11.36 20.76 -47.99
CA LEU A 487 -11.32 19.35 -48.34
C LEU A 487 -12.70 18.73 -48.58
N ALA A 488 -13.78 19.44 -48.23
CA ALA A 488 -15.13 18.92 -48.34
C ALA A 488 -15.64 19.01 -49.79
N VAL A 489 -16.24 17.92 -50.27
CA VAL A 489 -16.93 17.88 -51.57
C VAL A 489 -18.40 18.22 -51.31
N GLN A 490 -18.89 19.31 -51.89
CA GLN A 490 -20.32 19.64 -51.86
C GLN A 490 -21.04 18.89 -52.98
N LYS A 491 -22.31 18.53 -52.77
CA LYS A 491 -23.09 17.55 -53.56
C LYS A 491 -23.00 17.66 -55.10
N ASP A 492 -22.61 18.80 -55.66
CA ASP A 492 -22.43 18.99 -57.11
C ASP A 492 -21.24 19.92 -57.47
N LYS A 493 -20.28 20.12 -56.55
CA LYS A 493 -19.09 20.98 -56.78
C LYS A 493 -17.83 20.31 -56.26
N GLU A 494 -16.77 20.37 -57.06
CA GLU A 494 -15.43 20.00 -56.64
C GLU A 494 -15.01 20.76 -55.38
N SER A 495 -14.18 20.13 -54.53
CA SER A 495 -13.66 20.81 -53.35
C SER A 495 -12.75 21.98 -53.75
N THR A 496 -12.61 22.96 -52.87
CA THR A 496 -11.69 24.09 -53.11
C THR A 496 -10.27 23.57 -53.41
N MET A 497 -9.84 22.51 -52.72
CA MET A 497 -8.54 21.89 -52.96
C MET A 497 -8.42 21.29 -54.36
N GLN A 498 -9.48 20.62 -54.85
CA GLN A 498 -9.52 20.06 -56.21
C GLN A 498 -9.44 21.15 -57.28
N ALA A 499 -10.19 22.25 -57.11
CA ALA A 499 -10.14 23.39 -58.02
C ALA A 499 -8.73 24.03 -58.05
N VAL A 500 -8.09 24.18 -56.89
CA VAL A 500 -6.70 24.66 -56.80
C VAL A 500 -5.73 23.70 -57.49
N TYR A 501 -5.87 22.39 -57.29
CA TYR A 501 -5.03 21.39 -57.95
C TYR A 501 -5.17 21.38 -59.47
N GLN A 502 -6.36 21.62 -60.01
CA GLN A 502 -6.53 21.81 -61.45
C GLN A 502 -5.76 23.02 -61.95
N GLN A 503 -5.85 24.16 -61.27
CA GLN A 503 -5.09 25.37 -61.64
C GLN A 503 -3.57 25.15 -61.53
N LEU A 504 -3.10 24.48 -60.48
CA LEU A 504 -1.68 24.15 -60.32
C LEU A 504 -1.19 23.16 -61.38
N THR A 505 -2.07 22.26 -61.85
CA THR A 505 -1.74 21.34 -62.95
C THR A 505 -1.56 22.09 -64.27
N GLU A 506 -2.43 23.06 -64.56
CA GLU A 506 -2.27 23.93 -65.74
C GLU A 506 -1.01 24.79 -65.64
N LEU A 507 -0.72 25.36 -64.46
CA LEU A 507 0.53 26.10 -64.21
C LEU A 507 1.76 25.21 -64.40
N HIS A 508 1.73 23.99 -63.88
CA HIS A 508 2.81 23.02 -64.04
C HIS A 508 3.04 22.70 -65.53
N ARG A 509 1.99 22.41 -66.29
CA ARG A 509 2.08 22.14 -67.74
C ARG A 509 2.67 23.34 -68.49
N TYR A 510 2.25 24.55 -68.14
CA TYR A 510 2.75 25.78 -68.73
C TYR A 510 4.25 26.00 -68.46
N LEU A 511 4.69 25.86 -67.21
CA LEU A 511 6.11 26.01 -66.84
C LEU A 511 6.99 24.93 -67.44
N LEU A 512 6.48 23.69 -67.54
CA LEU A 512 7.19 22.56 -68.13
C LEU A 512 7.37 22.75 -69.65
N ALA A 513 6.40 23.36 -70.33
CA ALA A 513 6.53 23.75 -71.74
C ALA A 513 7.63 24.81 -71.96
N ILE A 514 7.75 25.79 -71.04
CA ILE A 514 8.84 26.79 -71.08
C ILE A 514 10.19 26.14 -70.80
N GLN A 515 10.26 25.24 -69.81
CA GLN A 515 11.49 24.55 -69.42
C GLN A 515 12.05 23.67 -70.54
N ASN A 516 11.16 22.98 -71.26
CA ASN A 516 11.54 22.05 -72.33
C ASN A 516 11.68 22.72 -73.71
N ALA A 517 11.46 24.04 -73.82
CA ALA A 517 11.60 24.75 -75.08
C ALA A 517 13.08 24.84 -75.51
N PRO A 518 13.39 24.83 -76.83
CA PRO A 518 14.76 24.94 -77.33
C PRO A 518 15.47 26.23 -76.87
N VAL A 519 14.71 27.30 -76.65
CA VAL A 519 15.17 28.58 -76.12
C VAL A 519 14.19 29.05 -75.04
N PRO A 520 14.36 28.64 -73.77
CA PRO A 520 13.40 28.90 -72.67
C PRO A 520 13.10 30.38 -72.48
N GLY A 521 14.13 31.23 -72.60
CA GLY A 521 13.99 32.68 -72.47
C GLY A 521 13.13 33.33 -73.56
N LYS A 522 13.03 32.73 -74.75
CA LYS A 522 12.17 33.21 -75.85
C LYS A 522 10.72 32.75 -75.65
N SER A 523 10.52 31.48 -75.29
CA SER A 523 9.18 30.95 -75.00
C SER A 523 8.51 31.62 -73.81
N ALA A 524 9.26 31.98 -72.76
CA ALA A 524 8.73 32.75 -71.63
C ALA A 524 8.30 34.19 -72.01
N LEU A 525 8.86 34.74 -73.09
CA LEU A 525 8.61 36.09 -73.56
C LEU A 525 7.44 36.12 -74.56
N GLU A 526 7.34 35.11 -75.44
CA GLU A 526 6.21 34.90 -76.34
C GLU A 526 4.92 34.58 -75.57
N SER A 527 5.02 33.81 -74.48
CA SER A 527 3.86 33.46 -73.67
C SER A 527 3.28 34.65 -72.89
N ARG A 528 4.13 35.61 -72.47
CA ARG A 528 3.70 36.84 -71.79
C ARG A 528 2.87 37.76 -72.70
N ALA A 529 3.05 37.66 -74.02
CA ALA A 529 2.32 38.44 -75.02
C ALA A 529 0.93 37.87 -75.35
N VAL A 530 0.59 36.65 -74.91
CA VAL A 530 -0.70 36.00 -75.14
C VAL A 530 -1.67 36.17 -73.95
N THR A 531 -1.14 36.53 -72.77
CA THR A 531 -1.90 36.72 -71.52
C THR A 531 -2.15 38.19 -71.12
N ALA A 532 -1.68 39.14 -71.93
CA ALA A 532 -2.04 40.56 -71.83
C ALA A 532 -3.11 40.89 -72.86
#